data_AF-A0A165WVH0-F1
#
_entry.id   AF-A0A165WVH0-F1
#
_cell.length_a   1.000
_cell.length_b   1.000
_cell.length_c   1.000
_cell.angle_alpha   90.00
_cell.angle_beta   90.00
_cell.angle_gamma   90.00
#
_symmetry.space_group_name_H-M   'P 1'
#
loop_
_entity.id
_entity.type
_entity.pdbx_description
1 polymer ?
#
loop_
_entity_poly.entity_id
_entity_poly.type
_entity_poly.pdbx_seq_one_letter_code
_entity_poly.pdbx_strand_id
1 'polypeptide(L)'
;MMEIIKSVFTRNSDFLQGESPRAEKARRLMVQIVNAMTVKQEIGSPMACAHLLGHPDHYTNYKFRPFYWRMFVGEALVALSPVLDYEMRPLKLENMTLYDWIRLTEKQKIPKQRKKAEKVHLTDDESDEDQVERDGPPPTRKLRTDMSQKTLVGDEDYDGYSSDDTMIANDEDDGDYADDNNDGTDDEELLQYRISKTSRVQKRSSALQFAREHPQYKTHCIRLLPEEKEKIPNFVGGILPRHDQGDHEEYCRTMLTLFKPWTDPMSLKLQDQTWEDAFAKFEFSDKQKQIMGFFNVRYECNDARDDFRAQR
;
A
#
# COMPACT_ATOMS: atom_id res chain seq x y z
N MET A 1 24.05 -20.03 3.33
CA MET A 1 23.50 -18.85 2.61
C MET A 1 24.55 -18.13 1.76
N MET A 2 25.66 -17.63 2.34
CA MET A 2 26.70 -16.91 1.59
C MET A 2 27.36 -17.71 0.45
N GLU A 3 27.50 -19.03 0.58
CA GLU A 3 28.04 -19.87 -0.51
C GLU A 3 27.12 -19.94 -1.74
N ILE A 4 25.80 -19.84 -1.53
CA ILE A 4 24.80 -19.81 -2.61
C ILE A 4 24.97 -18.53 -3.41
N ILE A 5 25.09 -17.40 -2.71
CA ILE A 5 25.33 -16.08 -3.32
C ILE A 5 26.63 -16.13 -4.13
N LYS A 6 27.73 -16.61 -3.53
CA LYS A 6 29.03 -16.77 -4.22
C LYS A 6 28.91 -17.65 -5.47
N SER A 7 28.16 -18.75 -5.41
CA SER A 7 27.92 -19.64 -6.55
C SER A 7 27.15 -18.96 -7.69
N VAL A 8 26.16 -18.12 -7.39
CA VAL A 8 25.45 -17.37 -8.44
C VAL A 8 26.36 -16.32 -9.07
N PHE A 9 27.20 -15.64 -8.27
CA PHE A 9 28.17 -14.68 -8.80
C PHE A 9 29.21 -15.34 -9.71
N THR A 10 29.77 -16.48 -9.33
CA THR A 10 30.78 -17.17 -10.15
C THR A 10 30.21 -17.67 -11.47
N ARG A 11 28.97 -18.20 -11.46
CA ARG A 11 28.27 -18.69 -12.66
C ARG A 11 27.86 -17.59 -13.65
N ASN A 12 27.77 -16.34 -13.20
CA ASN A 12 27.40 -15.20 -14.04
C ASN A 12 28.58 -14.22 -14.28
N SER A 13 29.81 -14.65 -14.00
CA SER A 13 31.02 -13.83 -14.16
C SER A 13 31.20 -13.31 -15.58
N ASP A 14 30.99 -14.14 -16.60
CA ASP A 14 31.06 -13.74 -18.02
C ASP A 14 29.95 -12.74 -18.40
N PHE A 15 28.73 -12.96 -17.90
CA PHE A 15 27.61 -12.05 -18.14
C PHE A 15 27.81 -10.69 -17.46
N LEU A 16 28.45 -10.67 -16.28
CA LEU A 16 28.85 -9.45 -15.58
C LEU A 16 29.90 -8.65 -16.35
N GLN A 17 30.80 -9.33 -17.05
CA GLN A 17 31.87 -8.72 -17.86
C GLN A 17 31.40 -8.26 -19.25
N GLY A 18 30.22 -8.68 -19.72
CA GLY A 18 29.67 -8.27 -21.02
C GLY A 18 29.26 -6.79 -21.12
N GLU A 19 28.70 -6.36 -22.24
CA GLU A 19 28.32 -4.95 -22.47
C GLU A 19 26.91 -4.57 -21.99
N SER A 20 26.16 -5.51 -21.40
CA SER A 20 24.77 -5.24 -20.96
C SER A 20 24.71 -4.09 -19.94
N PRO A 21 23.63 -3.29 -19.94
CA PRO A 21 23.43 -2.22 -18.97
C PRO A 21 23.51 -2.72 -17.52
N ARG A 22 24.12 -1.92 -16.64
CA ARG A 22 24.32 -2.26 -15.22
C ARG A 22 23.01 -2.64 -14.51
N ALA A 23 21.92 -1.93 -14.81
CA ALA A 23 20.61 -2.20 -14.23
C ALA A 23 20.05 -3.58 -14.61
N GLU A 24 20.25 -4.00 -15.85
CA GLU A 24 19.80 -5.30 -16.35
C GLU A 24 20.63 -6.44 -15.73
N LYS A 25 21.94 -6.23 -15.62
CA LYS A 25 22.85 -7.16 -14.91
C LYS A 25 22.45 -7.34 -13.45
N ALA A 26 22.20 -6.23 -12.75
CA ALA A 26 21.80 -6.24 -11.34
C ALA A 26 20.46 -6.97 -11.15
N ARG A 27 19.44 -6.65 -11.95
CA ARG A 27 18.12 -7.31 -11.87
C ARG A 27 18.24 -8.83 -12.07
N ARG A 28 18.97 -9.27 -13.10
CA ARG A 28 19.12 -10.71 -13.39
C ARG A 28 19.87 -11.44 -12.27
N LEU A 29 20.93 -10.85 -11.73
CA LEU A 29 21.67 -11.41 -10.60
C LEU A 29 20.80 -11.54 -9.35
N MET A 30 20.07 -10.48 -9.00
CA MET A 30 19.20 -10.49 -7.83
C MET A 30 18.12 -11.56 -7.94
N VAL A 31 17.47 -11.70 -9.09
CA VAL A 31 16.46 -12.75 -9.33
C VAL A 31 17.07 -14.15 -9.16
N GLN A 32 18.25 -14.40 -9.71
CA GLN A 32 18.90 -15.71 -9.59
C GLN A 32 19.39 -16.01 -8.16
N ILE A 33 19.85 -14.99 -7.42
CA ILE A 33 20.22 -15.13 -6.01
C ILE A 33 18.99 -15.50 -5.18
N VAL A 34 17.89 -14.76 -5.34
CA VAL A 34 16.63 -15.01 -4.61
C VAL A 34 16.13 -16.42 -4.92
N ASN A 35 16.02 -16.79 -6.19
CA ASN A 35 15.56 -18.12 -6.60
C ASN A 35 16.43 -19.25 -6.00
N ALA A 36 17.76 -19.07 -5.99
CA ALA A 36 18.68 -20.05 -5.42
C ALA A 36 18.59 -20.12 -3.88
N MET A 37 18.28 -19.02 -3.22
CA MET A 37 18.05 -18.96 -1.77
C MET A 37 16.72 -19.60 -1.38
N THR A 38 15.65 -19.35 -2.12
CA THR A 38 14.31 -19.93 -1.87
C THR A 38 14.34 -21.46 -1.92
N VAL A 39 15.03 -22.05 -2.90
CA VAL A 39 15.14 -23.52 -3.04
C VAL A 39 15.90 -24.17 -1.88
N LYS A 40 16.75 -23.41 -1.18
CA LYS A 40 17.55 -23.87 -0.04
C LYS A 40 17.06 -23.30 1.29
N GLN A 41 15.84 -22.75 1.31
CA GLN A 41 15.24 -22.25 2.54
C GLN A 41 14.76 -23.46 3.36
N GLU A 42 15.49 -23.75 4.43
CA GLU A 42 15.04 -24.73 5.42
C GLU A 42 14.06 -24.04 6.36
N ILE A 43 12.83 -24.55 6.40
CA ILE A 43 11.83 -24.17 7.40
C ILE A 43 12.08 -25.07 8.60
N GLY A 44 12.30 -24.47 9.78
CA GLY A 44 12.47 -25.25 11.00
C GLY A 44 11.26 -26.14 11.27
N SER A 45 11.47 -27.37 11.75
CA SER A 45 10.36 -28.29 12.05
C SER A 45 9.24 -27.67 12.91
N PRO A 46 9.54 -26.82 13.92
CA PRO A 46 8.48 -26.13 14.68
C PRO A 46 7.63 -25.17 13.82
N MET A 47 8.22 -24.46 12.86
CA MET A 47 7.52 -23.55 11.96
C MET A 47 6.66 -24.33 10.95
N ALA A 48 7.17 -25.45 10.43
CA ALA A 48 6.40 -26.35 9.57
C ALA A 48 5.21 -26.96 10.33
N CYS A 49 5.41 -27.44 11.56
CA CYS A 49 4.34 -27.93 12.41
C CYS A 49 3.31 -26.83 12.72
N ALA A 50 3.75 -25.59 12.98
CA ALA A 50 2.84 -24.47 13.23
C ALA A 50 1.95 -24.17 12.03
N HIS A 51 2.52 -24.16 10.82
CA HIS A 51 1.76 -24.00 9.58
C HIS A 51 0.77 -25.13 9.34
N LEU A 52 1.18 -26.39 9.56
CA LEU A 52 0.30 -27.55 9.41
C LEU A 52 -0.87 -27.56 10.41
N LEU A 53 -0.68 -26.96 11.59
CA LEU A 53 -1.72 -26.77 12.60
C LEU A 53 -2.60 -25.54 12.34
N GLY A 54 -2.36 -24.79 11.25
CA GLY A 54 -3.12 -23.60 10.90
C GLY A 54 -2.84 -22.40 11.81
N HIS A 55 -1.72 -22.40 12.54
CA HIS A 55 -1.32 -21.22 13.31
C HIS A 55 -0.89 -20.08 12.37
N PRO A 56 -1.30 -18.83 12.65
CA PRO A 56 -0.84 -17.69 11.88
C PRO A 56 0.66 -17.48 12.09
N ASP A 57 1.37 -17.17 11.02
CA ASP A 57 2.81 -16.85 11.05
C ASP A 57 3.08 -15.48 11.69
N HIS A 58 2.02 -14.71 11.95
CA HIS A 58 2.11 -13.36 12.49
C HIS A 58 1.10 -13.15 13.63
N TYR A 59 1.61 -12.94 14.85
CA TYR A 59 0.81 -12.58 16.01
C TYR A 59 0.90 -11.08 16.24
N THR A 60 -0.09 -10.34 15.75
CA THR A 60 -0.26 -8.93 16.09
C THR A 60 -1.67 -8.63 16.52
N ASN A 61 -1.79 -7.89 17.62
CA ASN A 61 -3.04 -7.33 18.10
C ASN A 61 -3.52 -6.14 17.26
N TYR A 62 -2.62 -5.51 16.50
CA TYR A 62 -2.92 -4.37 15.64
C TYR A 62 -2.33 -4.52 14.25
N LYS A 63 -3.03 -3.98 13.25
CA LYS A 63 -2.51 -3.88 11.89
C LYS A 63 -1.80 -2.55 11.70
N PHE A 64 -0.58 -2.59 11.19
CA PHE A 64 0.17 -1.37 10.87
C PHE A 64 -0.10 -0.92 9.44
N ARG A 65 -0.14 0.39 9.22
CA ARG A 65 -0.28 0.99 7.89
C ARG A 65 0.94 1.84 7.58
N PRO A 66 1.74 1.48 6.55
CA PRO A 66 2.84 2.32 6.10
C PRO A 66 2.32 3.71 5.72
N PHE A 67 3.00 4.74 6.22
CA PHE A 67 2.71 6.13 5.96
C PHE A 67 4.01 6.88 5.64
N TYR A 68 4.17 7.25 4.37
CA TYR A 68 5.39 7.87 3.86
C TYR A 68 5.43 9.36 4.20
N TRP A 69 6.02 9.70 5.34
CA TRP A 69 5.99 11.07 5.89
C TRP A 69 6.60 12.11 4.93
N ARG A 70 7.71 11.78 4.25
CA ARG A 70 8.37 12.68 3.30
C ARG A 70 7.47 13.14 2.16
N MET A 71 6.44 12.38 1.78
CA MET A 71 5.50 12.80 0.74
C MET A 71 4.61 13.98 1.17
N PHE A 72 4.45 14.19 2.47
CA PHE A 72 3.65 15.29 3.05
C PHE A 72 4.49 16.53 3.39
N VAL A 73 5.82 16.38 3.49
CA VAL A 73 6.72 17.47 3.90
C VAL A 73 7.59 17.98 2.75
N GLY A 74 7.85 17.16 1.73
CA GLY A 74 8.64 17.55 0.55
C GLY A 74 7.85 18.36 -0.48
N GLU A 75 8.56 19.14 -1.30
CA GLU A 75 8.00 20.03 -2.34
C GLU A 75 7.44 19.27 -3.57
N ALA A 76 7.68 17.97 -3.70
CA ALA A 76 7.27 17.17 -4.85
C ALA A 76 5.85 16.57 -4.65
N LEU A 77 4.81 17.37 -4.85
CA LEU A 77 3.43 16.90 -4.95
C LEU A 77 3.21 16.17 -6.28
N VAL A 78 3.27 14.84 -6.28
CA VAL A 78 2.81 14.02 -7.41
C VAL A 78 1.28 14.00 -7.42
N ALA A 79 0.63 14.17 -8.58
CA ALA A 79 -0.83 14.25 -8.75
C ALA A 79 -1.64 12.99 -8.33
N LEU A 80 -0.98 11.95 -7.81
CA LEU A 80 -1.55 10.72 -7.26
C LEU A 80 -1.18 10.53 -5.77
N SER A 81 -0.69 11.59 -5.13
CA SER A 81 -0.14 11.56 -3.78
C SER A 81 -1.24 11.28 -2.74
N PRO A 82 -0.96 10.48 -1.70
CA PRO A 82 -1.82 10.34 -0.52
C PRO A 82 -2.19 11.68 0.15
N VAL A 83 -1.44 12.75 -0.11
CA VAL A 83 -1.75 14.13 0.30
C VAL A 83 -3.03 14.62 -0.35
N LEU A 84 -3.16 14.45 -1.67
CA LEU A 84 -4.33 14.88 -2.44
C LEU A 84 -5.59 14.14 -1.98
N ASP A 85 -5.47 12.85 -1.64
CA ASP A 85 -6.57 12.06 -1.09
C ASP A 85 -7.13 12.66 0.21
N TYR A 86 -6.27 13.25 1.05
CA TYR A 86 -6.65 13.88 2.31
C TYR A 86 -7.15 15.32 2.13
N GLU A 87 -6.50 16.12 1.29
CA GLU A 87 -6.94 17.48 0.95
C GLU A 87 -8.34 17.46 0.34
N MET A 88 -8.55 16.58 -0.64
CA MET A 88 -9.78 16.46 -1.41
C MET A 88 -10.67 15.32 -0.87
N ARG A 89 -10.69 15.17 0.47
CA ARG A 89 -11.47 14.17 1.20
C ARG A 89 -12.98 14.44 1.12
N PRO A 90 -13.84 13.43 1.39
CA PRO A 90 -15.30 13.63 1.42
C PRO A 90 -15.70 14.66 2.48
N LEU A 91 -16.66 15.55 2.16
CA LEU A 91 -17.14 16.61 3.07
C LEU A 91 -17.59 16.12 4.45
N LYS A 92 -18.09 14.89 4.54
CA LYS A 92 -18.47 14.27 5.83
C LYS A 92 -17.28 14.05 6.77
N LEU A 93 -16.06 14.08 6.26
CA LEU A 93 -14.81 13.87 6.98
C LEU A 93 -13.95 15.13 7.04
N GLU A 94 -14.51 16.30 6.77
CA GLU A 94 -13.78 17.57 6.81
C GLU A 94 -13.11 17.84 8.17
N ASN A 95 -13.76 17.46 9.27
CA ASN A 95 -13.22 17.64 10.62
C ASN A 95 -12.27 16.52 11.08
N MET A 96 -11.98 15.53 10.23
CA MET A 96 -11.10 14.41 10.57
C MET A 96 -9.63 14.82 10.49
N THR A 97 -8.85 14.50 11.52
CA THR A 97 -7.41 14.73 11.56
C THR A 97 -6.68 13.83 10.56
N LEU A 98 -5.48 14.20 10.12
CA LEU A 98 -4.68 13.36 9.23
C LEU A 98 -4.33 12.04 9.91
N TYR A 99 -4.03 12.07 11.20
CA TYR A 99 -3.75 10.88 11.99
C TYR A 99 -4.94 9.90 12.00
N ASP A 100 -6.15 10.39 12.26
CA ASP A 100 -7.36 9.55 12.26
C ASP A 100 -7.75 9.11 10.85
N TRP A 101 -7.47 9.93 9.83
CA TRP A 101 -7.63 9.52 8.43
C TRP A 101 -6.77 8.28 8.14
N ILE A 102 -5.50 8.27 8.54
CA ILE A 102 -4.61 7.12 8.32
C ILE A 102 -5.12 5.88 9.08
N ARG A 103 -5.62 6.06 10.31
CA ARG A 103 -6.10 5.00 11.21
C ARG A 103 -7.42 4.36 10.78
N LEU A 104 -8.38 5.19 10.42
CA LEU A 104 -9.80 4.80 10.32
C LEU A 104 -10.31 4.78 8.88
N THR A 105 -9.48 5.09 7.88
CA THR A 105 -9.94 5.08 6.48
C THR A 105 -9.24 4.02 5.65
N GLU A 106 -9.98 3.44 4.71
CA GLU A 106 -9.47 2.53 3.72
C GLU A 106 -9.99 2.91 2.33
N LYS A 107 -9.05 3.17 1.42
CA LYS A 107 -9.35 3.44 0.01
C LYS A 107 -9.60 2.12 -0.72
N GLN A 108 -10.73 2.03 -1.42
CA GLN A 108 -11.10 0.85 -2.19
C GLN A 108 -11.49 1.23 -3.63
N LYS A 109 -11.16 0.35 -4.58
CA LYS A 109 -11.61 0.50 -5.98
C LYS A 109 -13.11 0.24 -6.09
N ILE A 110 -13.79 1.06 -6.87
CA ILE A 110 -15.21 0.87 -7.17
C ILE A 110 -15.35 -0.31 -8.15
N PRO A 111 -16.11 -1.36 -7.82
CA PRO A 111 -16.32 -2.49 -8.73
C PRO A 111 -17.03 -2.04 -10.00
N LYS A 112 -16.50 -2.40 -11.18
CA LYS A 112 -17.17 -2.17 -12.46
C LYS A 112 -18.44 -3.00 -12.50
N GLN A 113 -19.59 -2.38 -12.78
CA GLN A 113 -20.82 -3.14 -13.03
C GLN A 113 -20.64 -3.97 -14.31
N ARG A 114 -20.68 -5.30 -14.20
CA ARG A 114 -20.78 -6.18 -15.37
C ARG A 114 -22.11 -5.86 -16.05
N LYS A 115 -22.07 -5.41 -17.32
CA LYS A 115 -23.27 -5.37 -18.15
C LYS A 115 -23.80 -6.79 -18.24
N LYS A 116 -25.05 -7.01 -17.81
CA LYS A 116 -25.75 -8.28 -17.98
C LYS A 116 -25.83 -8.52 -19.48
N ALA A 117 -25.28 -9.64 -19.97
CA ALA A 117 -25.43 -9.99 -21.39
C ALA A 117 -26.94 -10.03 -21.70
N GLU A 118 -27.37 -9.27 -22.69
CA GLU A 118 -28.73 -9.38 -23.22
C GLU A 118 -28.94 -10.83 -23.67
N LYS A 119 -30.03 -11.45 -23.21
CA LYS A 119 -30.42 -12.77 -23.70
C LYS A 119 -30.73 -12.61 -25.19
N VAL A 120 -29.84 -13.08 -26.05
CA VAL A 120 -30.14 -13.31 -27.46
C VAL A 120 -31.21 -14.39 -27.50
N HIS A 121 -32.41 -14.00 -27.95
CA HIS A 121 -33.48 -14.95 -28.25
C HIS A 121 -33.08 -15.67 -29.52
N LEU A 122 -32.72 -16.95 -29.42
CA LEU A 122 -32.57 -17.83 -30.58
C LEU A 122 -34.00 -18.12 -31.08
N THR A 123 -34.33 -17.63 -32.27
CA THR A 123 -35.44 -18.15 -33.06
C THR A 123 -34.82 -19.09 -34.09
N ASP A 124 -35.19 -20.37 -33.98
CA ASP A 124 -34.96 -21.37 -35.01
C ASP A 124 -35.73 -20.96 -36.27
N ASP A 125 -35.04 -20.80 -37.39
CA ASP A 125 -35.67 -20.91 -38.71
C ASP A 125 -34.65 -21.45 -39.71
N GLU A 126 -34.92 -22.66 -40.20
CA GLU A 126 -34.21 -23.35 -41.26
C GLU A 126 -34.73 -22.86 -42.62
N SER A 127 -33.84 -22.45 -43.52
CA SER A 127 -34.05 -22.63 -44.96
C SER A 127 -32.75 -22.50 -45.76
N ASP A 128 -32.72 -23.30 -46.82
CA ASP A 128 -31.64 -23.84 -47.63
C ASP A 128 -30.87 -22.90 -48.58
N GLU A 129 -29.66 -23.39 -48.94
CA GLU A 129 -28.92 -23.30 -50.23
C GLU A 129 -28.55 -21.89 -50.77
N ASP A 130 -27.31 -21.55 -51.19
CA ASP A 130 -26.46 -22.26 -52.14
C ASP A 130 -25.02 -21.65 -52.22
N GLN A 131 -24.11 -22.38 -52.87
CA GLN A 131 -22.63 -22.26 -52.87
C GLN A 131 -22.03 -21.12 -53.73
N VAL A 132 -20.85 -20.58 -53.37
CA VAL A 132 -19.70 -20.32 -54.29
C VAL A 132 -18.34 -20.34 -53.54
N GLU A 133 -17.39 -21.15 -54.01
CA GLU A 133 -15.96 -21.20 -53.63
C GLU A 133 -15.14 -19.95 -54.04
N ARG A 134 -14.11 -19.57 -53.25
CA ARG A 134 -12.67 -19.60 -53.67
C ARG A 134 -11.70 -18.94 -52.66
N ASP A 135 -10.70 -19.74 -52.30
CA ASP A 135 -9.26 -19.46 -52.03
C ASP A 135 -8.78 -18.17 -51.33
N GLY A 136 -8.16 -18.37 -50.15
CA GLY A 136 -7.16 -17.47 -49.54
C GLY A 136 -6.65 -17.99 -48.19
N PRO A 137 -5.33 -17.99 -47.87
CA PRO A 137 -4.80 -18.56 -46.64
C PRO A 137 -5.11 -17.66 -45.41
N PRO A 138 -5.15 -18.24 -44.19
CA PRO A 138 -5.69 -17.57 -43.01
C PRO A 138 -4.76 -16.45 -42.50
N PRO A 139 -5.30 -15.33 -41.96
CA PRO A 139 -4.49 -14.24 -41.45
C PRO A 139 -3.83 -14.63 -40.13
N THR A 140 -2.53 -14.32 -40.05
CA THR A 140 -1.67 -14.53 -38.90
C THR A 140 -2.07 -13.64 -37.71
N ARG A 141 -2.13 -14.27 -36.53
CA ARG A 141 -2.38 -13.68 -35.22
C ARG A 141 -1.31 -12.64 -34.88
N LYS A 142 -1.62 -11.35 -35.04
CA LYS A 142 -0.75 -10.25 -34.58
C LYS A 142 -0.72 -10.24 -33.05
N LEU A 143 0.40 -10.69 -32.50
CA LEU A 143 0.76 -10.55 -31.09
C LEU A 143 0.88 -9.06 -30.77
N ARG A 144 0.12 -8.61 -29.78
CA ARG A 144 0.12 -7.23 -29.29
C ARG A 144 1.50 -6.90 -28.71
N THR A 145 2.11 -5.85 -29.25
CA THR A 145 3.30 -5.19 -28.71
C THR A 145 2.97 -4.64 -27.33
N ASP A 146 3.71 -5.10 -26.32
CA ASP A 146 3.69 -4.59 -24.96
C ASP A 146 4.39 -3.21 -24.94
N MET A 147 3.67 -2.18 -24.49
CA MET A 147 4.26 -0.87 -24.26
C MET A 147 4.85 -0.86 -22.85
N SER A 148 6.16 -1.10 -22.78
CA SER A 148 6.92 -0.92 -21.54
C SER A 148 6.84 0.54 -21.08
N GLN A 149 6.57 0.71 -19.78
CA GLN A 149 6.62 2.01 -19.13
C GLN A 149 8.08 2.50 -19.13
N LYS A 150 8.27 3.67 -19.74
CA LYS A 150 9.53 4.39 -19.85
C LYS A 150 9.81 5.09 -18.52
N THR A 151 10.67 4.52 -17.69
CA THR A 151 11.19 5.19 -16.49
C THR A 151 12.26 6.19 -16.91
N LEU A 152 11.99 7.48 -16.72
CA LEU A 152 12.96 8.56 -16.78
C LEU A 152 13.85 8.46 -15.54
N VAL A 153 15.16 8.28 -15.74
CA VAL A 153 16.19 8.45 -14.70
C VAL A 153 16.89 9.76 -15.02
N GLY A 154 16.74 10.75 -14.13
CA GLY A 154 17.61 11.91 -14.09
C GLY A 154 18.80 11.58 -13.21
N ASP A 155 20.00 11.82 -13.73
CA ASP A 155 21.27 11.68 -13.03
C ASP A 155 21.44 12.87 -12.08
N GLU A 156 21.44 12.64 -10.77
CA GLU A 156 22.05 13.57 -9.81
C GLU A 156 22.78 12.77 -8.71
N ASP A 157 24.08 13.04 -8.63
CA ASP A 157 25.02 12.51 -7.64
C ASP A 157 24.66 13.01 -6.23
N TYR A 158 24.39 12.09 -5.30
CA TYR A 158 24.39 12.42 -3.87
C TYR A 158 24.82 11.22 -3.02
N ASP A 159 25.83 11.47 -2.21
CA ASP A 159 26.55 10.60 -1.30
C ASP A 159 25.95 10.64 0.10
N GLY A 160 25.63 9.46 0.65
CA GLY A 160 25.15 9.36 2.03
C GLY A 160 24.59 7.98 2.36
N TYR A 161 25.45 7.12 2.90
CA TYR A 161 25.09 5.83 3.49
C TYR A 161 23.92 6.00 4.49
N SER A 162 22.74 5.48 4.16
CA SER A 162 21.66 5.23 5.10
C SER A 162 21.22 3.78 4.95
N SER A 163 21.63 2.96 5.92
CA SER A 163 21.23 1.56 6.06
C SER A 163 19.76 1.52 6.52
N ASP A 164 18.84 1.41 5.57
CA ASP A 164 17.45 1.01 5.85
C ASP A 164 16.97 0.09 4.72
N ASP A 165 17.35 -1.18 4.82
CA ASP A 165 16.89 -2.24 3.92
C ASP A 165 15.68 -2.92 4.58
N THR A 166 14.51 -2.27 4.50
CA THR A 166 13.23 -2.93 4.77
C THR A 166 12.74 -3.57 3.48
N MET A 167 13.08 -4.84 3.27
CA MET A 167 12.49 -5.65 2.20
C MET A 167 10.99 -5.84 2.48
N ILE A 168 10.15 -5.12 1.72
CA ILE A 168 8.70 -5.31 1.72
C ILE A 168 8.36 -6.31 0.61
N ALA A 169 7.84 -7.47 1.00
CA ALA A 169 7.19 -8.40 0.08
C ALA A 169 5.90 -7.76 -0.46
N ASN A 170 5.80 -7.65 -1.78
CA ASN A 170 4.58 -7.28 -2.48
C ASN A 170 3.65 -8.50 -2.53
N ASP A 171 2.82 -8.68 -1.50
CA ASP A 171 1.70 -9.63 -1.54
C ASP A 171 0.43 -8.94 -2.05
N GLU A 172 0.44 -8.59 -3.34
CA GLU A 172 -0.79 -8.33 -4.11
C GLU A 172 -0.89 -9.36 -5.24
N ASP A 173 -1.16 -10.62 -4.88
CA ASP A 173 -1.68 -11.63 -5.81
C ASP A 173 -2.71 -12.51 -5.09
N ASP A 174 -3.97 -12.05 -5.07
CA ASP A 174 -5.13 -12.91 -4.80
C ASP A 174 -5.88 -13.11 -6.12
N GLY A 175 -5.35 -14.04 -6.91
CA GLY A 175 -6.03 -14.64 -8.06
C GLY A 175 -7.08 -15.64 -7.59
N ASP A 176 -8.35 -15.22 -7.67
CA ASP A 176 -9.54 -16.00 -7.37
C ASP A 176 -9.72 -17.13 -8.41
N TYR A 177 -9.23 -18.34 -8.10
CA TYR A 177 -9.54 -19.55 -8.85
C TYR A 177 -10.81 -20.17 -8.25
N ALA A 178 -11.96 -19.88 -8.84
CA ALA A 178 -13.18 -20.63 -8.60
C ALA A 178 -13.10 -21.94 -9.39
N ASP A 179 -12.86 -23.05 -8.69
CA ASP A 179 -13.14 -24.40 -9.18
C ASP A 179 -14.59 -24.74 -8.82
N ASP A 180 -15.39 -24.95 -9.86
CA ASP A 180 -16.78 -25.36 -9.79
C ASP A 180 -16.78 -26.88 -9.98
N ASN A 181 -17.24 -27.64 -8.97
CA ASN A 181 -18.10 -28.81 -9.14
C ASN A 181 -18.43 -29.51 -7.79
N ASN A 182 -19.74 -29.53 -7.51
CA ASN A 182 -20.54 -30.64 -7.00
C ASN A 182 -20.84 -30.81 -5.48
N ASP A 183 -22.06 -30.37 -5.14
CA ASP A 183 -23.19 -31.12 -4.54
C ASP A 183 -23.16 -31.56 -3.06
N GLY A 184 -24.10 -30.96 -2.30
CA GLY A 184 -24.78 -31.61 -1.17
C GLY A 184 -24.73 -30.88 0.18
N THR A 185 -25.67 -29.94 0.42
CA THR A 185 -26.55 -29.80 1.61
C THR A 185 -27.04 -28.35 1.81
N ASP A 186 -28.34 -28.13 1.59
CA ASP A 186 -28.96 -26.84 1.22
C ASP A 186 -29.23 -25.81 2.35
N ASP A 187 -28.82 -26.03 3.60
CA ASP A 187 -29.25 -25.14 4.70
C ASP A 187 -28.15 -24.19 5.24
N GLU A 188 -26.86 -24.57 5.21
CA GLU A 188 -25.76 -23.67 5.64
C GLU A 188 -25.36 -22.65 4.55
N GLU A 189 -25.44 -23.03 3.28
CA GLU A 189 -25.05 -22.17 2.16
C GLU A 189 -25.99 -20.95 2.01
N LEU A 190 -27.29 -21.13 2.29
CA LEU A 190 -28.27 -20.04 2.30
C LEU A 190 -28.03 -19.03 3.42
N LEU A 191 -27.55 -19.48 4.59
CA LEU A 191 -27.14 -18.61 5.69
C LEU A 191 -25.87 -17.83 5.33
N GLN A 192 -24.86 -18.49 4.77
CA GLN A 192 -23.61 -17.85 4.33
C GLN A 192 -23.84 -16.85 3.18
N TYR A 193 -24.76 -17.17 2.26
CA TYR A 193 -25.19 -16.26 1.19
C TYR A 193 -25.97 -15.04 1.72
N ARG A 194 -26.82 -15.23 2.74
CA ARG A 194 -27.53 -14.11 3.40
C ARG A 194 -26.56 -13.25 4.22
N ILE A 195 -25.58 -13.83 4.92
CA ILE A 195 -24.52 -13.11 5.64
C ILE A 195 -23.60 -12.34 4.67
N SER A 196 -23.27 -12.92 3.52
CA SER A 196 -22.47 -12.24 2.48
C SER A 196 -23.25 -11.12 1.77
N LYS A 197 -24.57 -11.25 1.57
CA LYS A 197 -25.42 -10.17 1.05
C LYS A 197 -25.63 -9.04 2.06
N THR A 198 -25.91 -9.36 3.33
CA THR A 198 -26.08 -8.35 4.39
C THR A 198 -24.79 -7.57 4.64
N SER A 199 -23.64 -8.24 4.67
CA SER A 199 -22.33 -7.59 4.75
C SER A 199 -21.97 -6.76 3.51
N ARG A 200 -22.37 -7.18 2.29
CA ARG A 200 -22.23 -6.36 1.06
C ARG A 200 -23.12 -5.11 1.07
N VAL A 201 -24.31 -5.17 1.65
CA VAL A 201 -25.22 -4.02 1.79
C VAL A 201 -24.69 -3.04 2.84
N GLN A 202 -24.16 -3.52 3.98
CA GLN A 202 -23.46 -2.68 4.96
C GLN A 202 -22.13 -2.10 4.42
N LYS A 203 -21.37 -2.85 3.61
CA LYS A 203 -20.14 -2.37 2.95
C LYS A 203 -20.37 -1.21 1.98
N ARG A 204 -21.60 -1.04 1.47
CA ARG A 204 -22.00 0.06 0.59
C ARG A 204 -22.47 1.30 1.34
N SER A 205 -23.04 1.17 2.54
CA SER A 205 -23.53 2.32 3.31
C SER A 205 -22.42 3.14 3.97
N SER A 206 -21.24 2.56 4.20
CA SER A 206 -20.06 3.24 4.75
C SER A 206 -19.05 3.72 3.69
N ALA A 207 -19.33 3.50 2.40
CA ALA A 207 -18.47 3.93 1.31
C ALA A 207 -18.75 5.40 0.95
N LEU A 208 -17.85 6.28 1.32
CA LEU A 208 -17.84 7.70 1.01
C LEU A 208 -17.14 7.94 -0.33
N GLN A 209 -17.74 8.74 -1.19
CA GLN A 209 -17.12 9.14 -2.44
C GLN A 209 -16.24 10.38 -2.21
N PHE A 210 -15.11 10.46 -2.92
CA PHE A 210 -14.24 11.65 -2.91
C PHE A 210 -15.00 12.91 -3.35
N ALA A 211 -14.37 14.10 -3.22
CA ALA A 211 -14.88 15.30 -3.86
C ALA A 211 -14.97 15.12 -5.39
N ARG A 212 -15.93 15.79 -6.04
CA ARG A 212 -16.18 15.65 -7.50
C ARG A 212 -14.97 16.00 -8.36
N GLU A 213 -14.11 16.86 -7.85
CA GLU A 213 -12.89 17.36 -8.49
C GLU A 213 -11.69 16.41 -8.30
N HIS A 214 -11.83 15.37 -7.46
CA HIS A 214 -10.77 14.41 -7.23
C HIS A 214 -10.51 13.55 -8.48
N PRO A 215 -9.24 13.37 -8.92
CA PRO A 215 -8.91 12.56 -10.10
C PRO A 215 -9.45 11.13 -10.05
N GLN A 216 -9.58 10.59 -8.84
CA GLN A 216 -10.08 9.24 -8.57
C GLN A 216 -11.54 9.16 -8.09
N TYR A 217 -12.31 10.25 -8.18
CA TYR A 217 -13.73 10.30 -7.82
C TYR A 217 -14.57 9.15 -8.41
N LYS A 218 -14.31 8.80 -9.68
CA LYS A 218 -15.04 7.76 -10.42
C LYS A 218 -14.49 6.35 -10.20
N THR A 219 -13.27 6.21 -9.68
CA THR A 219 -12.54 4.94 -9.63
C THR A 219 -12.38 4.39 -8.22
N HIS A 220 -12.35 5.25 -7.21
CA HIS A 220 -12.12 4.87 -5.82
C HIS A 220 -13.15 5.49 -4.87
N CYS A 221 -13.37 4.83 -3.75
CA CYS A 221 -14.14 5.35 -2.62
C CYS A 221 -13.38 5.09 -1.31
N ILE A 222 -13.79 5.81 -0.27
CA ILE A 222 -13.23 5.71 1.07
C ILE A 222 -14.22 4.97 1.96
N ARG A 223 -13.76 3.92 2.63
CA ARG A 223 -14.52 3.26 3.69
C ARG A 223 -14.01 3.72 5.05
N LEU A 224 -14.95 4.06 5.92
CA LEU A 224 -14.65 4.22 7.35
C LEU A 224 -14.61 2.85 8.04
N LEU A 225 -13.53 2.61 8.75
CA LEU A 225 -13.31 1.45 9.60
C LEU A 225 -13.86 1.74 11.00
N PRO A 226 -14.49 0.76 11.67
CA PRO A 226 -14.79 0.87 13.09
C PRO A 226 -13.50 0.90 13.91
N GLU A 227 -13.56 1.42 15.13
CA GLU A 227 -12.39 1.56 16.02
C GLU A 227 -11.74 0.20 16.34
N GLU A 228 -12.50 -0.89 16.35
CA GLU A 228 -11.98 -2.27 16.50
C GLU A 228 -11.03 -2.71 15.38
N LYS A 229 -11.13 -2.09 14.21
CA LYS A 229 -10.29 -2.38 13.03
C LYS A 229 -9.34 -1.24 12.72
N GLU A 230 -9.04 -0.41 13.71
CA GLU A 230 -8.09 0.68 13.55
C GLU A 230 -6.71 0.16 13.15
N LYS A 231 -6.08 0.89 12.24
CA LYS A 231 -4.72 0.62 11.82
C LYS A 231 -3.78 1.57 12.54
N ILE A 232 -2.62 1.13 12.99
CA ILE A 232 -1.61 1.99 13.59
C ILE A 232 -0.73 2.58 12.46
N PRO A 233 -0.58 3.91 12.35
CA PRO A 233 0.32 4.51 11.38
C PRO A 233 1.76 4.09 11.65
N ASN A 234 2.44 3.55 10.63
CA ASN A 234 3.86 3.26 10.64
C ASN A 234 4.57 4.27 9.74
N PHE A 235 5.27 5.23 10.34
CA PHE A 235 5.93 6.33 9.60
C PHE A 235 7.19 5.80 8.88
N VAL A 236 7.20 5.90 7.54
CA VAL A 236 8.28 5.43 6.66
C VAL A 236 8.96 6.61 5.98
N GLY A 237 10.27 6.49 5.78
CA GLY A 237 11.06 7.47 5.00
C GLY A 237 11.58 8.65 5.81
N GLY A 238 11.53 8.61 7.14
CA GLY A 238 12.07 9.66 8.01
C GLY A 238 11.54 9.49 9.42
N ILE A 239 12.34 9.87 10.42
CA ILE A 239 11.93 9.80 11.82
C ILE A 239 11.18 11.08 12.17
N LEU A 240 10.06 10.98 12.90
CA LEU A 240 9.29 12.15 13.33
C LEU A 240 10.14 13.04 14.26
N PRO A 241 10.05 14.37 14.20
CA PRO A 241 10.83 15.24 15.07
C PRO A 241 10.62 14.92 16.56
N ARG A 242 11.69 15.09 17.33
CA ARG A 242 11.70 15.00 18.79
C ARG A 242 11.05 16.25 19.39
N HIS A 243 10.42 16.09 20.55
CA HIS A 243 9.83 17.22 21.27
C HIS A 243 10.82 17.92 22.21
N ASP A 244 11.87 17.21 22.62
CA ASP A 244 12.86 17.59 23.62
C ASP A 244 14.18 18.12 23.01
N GLN A 245 14.52 17.67 21.81
CA GLN A 245 15.76 18.03 21.11
C GLN A 245 15.51 18.32 19.63
N GLY A 246 16.30 19.24 19.07
CA GLY A 246 16.25 19.59 17.65
C GLY A 246 15.40 20.83 17.37
N ASP A 247 14.83 20.89 16.17
CA ASP A 247 14.02 22.02 15.73
C ASP A 247 12.58 21.91 16.25
N HIS A 248 12.27 22.74 17.25
CA HIS A 248 10.95 22.76 17.87
C HIS A 248 9.87 23.33 16.91
N GLU A 249 10.23 24.20 15.96
CA GLU A 249 9.27 24.62 14.92
C GLU A 249 8.87 23.45 14.03
N GLU A 250 9.82 22.58 13.68
CA GLU A 250 9.56 21.38 12.87
C GLU A 250 8.65 20.40 13.64
N TYR A 251 8.88 20.23 14.94
CA TYR A 251 8.00 19.45 15.81
C TYR A 251 6.58 20.01 15.83
N CYS A 252 6.42 21.31 16.13
CA CYS A 252 5.12 21.96 16.16
C CYS A 252 4.38 21.86 14.82
N ARG A 253 5.07 22.10 13.71
CA ARG A 253 4.54 21.94 12.35
C ARG A 253 4.06 20.51 12.11
N THR A 254 4.87 19.52 12.47
CA THR A 254 4.56 18.10 12.28
C THR A 254 3.32 17.69 13.08
N MET A 255 3.27 18.07 14.36
CA MET A 255 2.16 17.73 15.24
C MET A 255 0.85 18.42 14.80
N LEU A 256 0.91 19.68 14.38
CA LEU A 256 -0.25 20.37 13.80
C LEU A 256 -0.71 19.68 12.51
N THR A 257 0.22 19.28 11.63
CA THR A 257 -0.12 18.57 10.39
C THR A 257 -0.85 17.25 10.65
N LEU A 258 -0.48 16.53 11.72
CA LEU A 258 -1.10 15.25 12.06
C LEU A 258 -2.44 15.38 12.78
N PHE A 259 -2.56 16.32 13.72
CA PHE A 259 -3.66 16.35 14.70
C PHE A 259 -4.62 17.53 14.55
N LYS A 260 -4.26 18.59 13.82
CA LYS A 260 -5.20 19.64 13.43
C LYS A 260 -5.86 19.22 12.12
N PRO A 261 -7.21 19.28 11.99
CA PRO A 261 -7.84 19.05 10.69
C PRO A 261 -7.54 20.22 9.75
N TRP A 262 -7.11 19.92 8.53
CA TRP A 262 -6.82 20.92 7.50
C TRP A 262 -7.28 20.44 6.13
N THR A 263 -7.66 21.39 5.27
CA THR A 263 -8.01 21.13 3.86
C THR A 263 -6.92 21.66 2.93
N ASP A 264 -6.23 22.71 3.35
CA ASP A 264 -5.07 23.31 2.70
C ASP A 264 -3.92 23.36 3.71
N PRO A 265 -2.70 22.91 3.38
CA PRO A 265 -1.53 23.05 4.25
C PRO A 265 -1.33 24.49 4.77
N MET A 266 -1.70 25.50 4.00
CA MET A 266 -1.58 26.91 4.41
C MET A 266 -2.54 27.30 5.54
N SER A 267 -3.63 26.56 5.74
CA SER A 267 -4.61 26.81 6.81
C SER A 267 -4.13 26.41 8.22
N LEU A 268 -2.98 25.72 8.30
CA LEU A 268 -2.44 25.24 9.56
C LEU A 268 -1.98 26.38 10.49
N LYS A 269 -1.54 27.51 9.93
CA LYS A 269 -1.10 28.69 10.69
C LYS A 269 -1.50 30.00 10.01
N LEU A 270 -1.52 31.10 10.75
CA LEU A 270 -1.60 32.44 10.17
C LEU A 270 -0.25 32.81 9.52
N GLN A 271 -0.27 33.66 8.51
CA GLN A 271 0.93 34.04 7.74
C GLN A 271 2.03 34.64 8.64
N ASP A 272 1.65 35.50 9.59
CA ASP A 272 2.59 36.19 10.49
C ASP A 272 2.84 35.43 11.81
N GLN A 273 2.30 34.22 11.96
CA GLN A 273 2.42 33.45 13.19
C GLN A 273 3.52 32.39 13.08
N THR A 274 4.24 32.18 14.20
CA THR A 274 5.20 31.08 14.35
C THR A 274 4.47 29.74 14.50
N TRP A 275 5.17 28.64 14.22
CA TRP A 275 4.58 27.31 14.41
C TRP A 275 4.32 27.00 15.88
N GLU A 276 5.18 27.50 16.77
CA GLU A 276 5.04 27.35 18.22
C GLU A 276 3.78 28.05 18.75
N ASP A 277 3.54 29.29 18.33
CA ASP A 277 2.34 30.02 18.74
C ASP A 277 1.07 29.31 18.23
N ALA A 278 1.12 28.76 17.01
CA ALA A 278 -0.01 28.02 16.44
C ALA A 278 -0.29 26.73 17.20
N PHE A 279 0.78 26.04 17.63
CA PHE A 279 0.71 24.85 18.45
C PHE A 279 0.17 25.15 19.86
N ALA A 280 0.66 26.21 20.51
CA ALA A 280 0.20 26.62 21.83
C ALA A 280 -1.26 27.07 21.86
N LYS A 281 -1.77 27.67 20.78
CA LYS A 281 -3.18 28.06 20.66
C LYS A 281 -4.11 26.90 20.36
N PHE A 282 -3.61 25.78 19.83
CA PHE A 282 -4.44 24.65 19.48
C PHE A 282 -4.63 23.71 20.67
N GLU A 283 -5.88 23.40 21.00
CA GLU A 283 -6.22 22.50 22.09
C GLU A 283 -6.19 21.04 21.64
N PHE A 284 -5.11 20.33 21.98
CA PHE A 284 -5.00 18.88 21.77
C PHE A 284 -5.80 18.11 22.82
N SER A 285 -6.50 17.06 22.39
CA SER A 285 -7.14 16.12 23.31
C SER A 285 -6.12 15.29 24.09
N ASP A 286 -6.53 14.75 25.24
CA ASP A 286 -5.64 13.92 26.08
C ASP A 286 -5.13 12.69 25.33
N LYS A 287 -5.97 12.08 24.49
CA LYS A 287 -5.57 10.96 23.60
C LYS A 287 -4.47 11.40 22.64
N GLN A 288 -4.58 12.58 22.04
CA GLN A 288 -3.56 13.11 21.12
C GLN A 288 -2.24 13.38 21.84
N LYS A 289 -2.29 14.01 23.03
CA LYS A 289 -1.08 14.22 23.86
C LYS A 289 -0.41 12.92 24.24
N GLN A 290 -1.19 11.89 24.58
CA GLN A 290 -0.65 10.56 24.87
C GLN A 290 0.05 9.95 23.63
N ILE A 291 -0.56 10.07 22.45
CA ILE A 291 0.05 9.61 21.19
C ILE A 291 1.34 10.37 20.88
N MET A 292 1.37 11.69 21.11
CA MET A 292 2.59 12.49 20.97
C MET A 292 3.69 11.99 21.90
N GLY A 293 3.35 11.62 23.14
CA GLY A 293 4.28 10.96 24.06
C GLY A 293 4.82 9.64 23.51
N PHE A 294 3.96 8.80 22.92
CA PHE A 294 4.40 7.54 22.30
C PHE A 294 5.38 7.73 21.14
N PHE A 295 5.30 8.84 20.39
CA PHE A 295 6.29 9.14 19.37
C PHE A 295 7.69 9.37 19.95
N ASN A 296 7.78 9.85 21.21
CA ASN A 296 9.05 10.12 21.88
C ASN A 296 9.71 8.87 22.48
N VAL A 297 8.94 7.84 22.83
CA VAL A 297 9.44 6.63 23.51
C VAL A 297 10.60 5.96 22.77
N ARG A 298 10.57 5.94 21.43
CA ARG A 298 11.65 5.39 20.62
C ARG A 298 12.98 6.12 20.87
N TYR A 299 12.92 7.43 21.07
CA TYR A 299 14.07 8.26 21.33
C TYR A 299 14.61 8.06 22.74
N GLU A 300 13.73 8.01 23.74
CA GLU A 300 14.11 7.68 25.12
C GLU A 300 14.83 6.33 25.22
N CYS A 301 14.37 5.32 24.49
CA CYS A 301 15.03 4.01 24.44
C CYS A 301 16.42 4.06 23.77
N ASN A 302 16.57 4.88 22.72
CA ASN A 302 17.87 5.05 22.07
C ASN A 302 18.85 5.80 22.97
N ASP A 303 18.39 6.87 23.62
CA ASP A 303 19.20 7.68 24.52
C ASP A 303 19.65 6.84 25.73
N ALA A 304 18.74 6.08 26.35
CA ALA A 304 19.08 5.16 27.43
C ALA A 304 20.13 4.10 27.03
N ARG A 305 20.05 3.60 25.80
CA ARG A 305 21.06 2.66 25.25
C ARG A 305 22.41 3.35 25.08
N ASP A 306 22.42 4.57 24.55
CA ASP A 306 23.64 5.29 24.25
C ASP A 306 24.30 5.81 25.54
N ASP A 307 23.52 6.23 26.53
CA ASP A 307 23.97 6.54 27.90
C ASP A 307 24.64 5.32 28.57
N PHE A 308 24.03 4.14 28.44
CA PHE A 308 24.61 2.90 28.97
C PHE A 308 25.93 2.55 28.27
N ARG A 309 26.05 2.83 26.96
CA ARG A 309 27.30 2.63 26.20
C ARG A 309 28.38 3.62 26.59
N ALA A 310 28.02 4.88 26.89
CA ALA A 310 28.96 5.92 27.30
C ALA A 310 29.56 5.70 28.70
N GLN A 311 28.88 4.90 29.53
CA GLN A 311 29.34 4.55 30.89
C GLN A 311 30.33 3.37 30.93
N ARG A 312 30.64 2.74 29.79
CA ARG A 312 31.53 1.57 29.69
C ARG A 312 32.88 1.92 29.07
#